data_AF-A0A8X7MSZ3-F1
#
_entry.id   AF-A0A8X7MSZ3-F1
#
_cell.length_a   1.000
_cell.length_b   1.000
_cell.length_c   1.000
_cell.angle_alpha   90.00
_cell.angle_beta   90.00
_cell.angle_gamma   90.00
#
_symmetry.space_group_name_H-M   'P 1'
#
loop_
_entity.id
_entity.type
_entity.pdbx_description
1 polymer ?
#
loop_
_entity_poly.entity_id
_entity_poly.type
_entity_poly.pdbx_seq_one_letter_code
_entity_poly.pdbx_strand_id
1 'polypeptide(L)'
;MNNNCNDEVTTVDLNQVGLSAGDELNLYEYIDKDHVWGLNLAIPESARQVIKPWNERNSMEVYVESLVDDQFIINVPFTCPCRIKSILLNPGRGDLAPQRCRAYVNRPQGISFDEVEATSAPEAPSLPPPPPTSLAGNLSRLTVSASSFAPSSSTEQRPAPEQQHYVSASSSSNRAGSVGGPGTGKPQADFALLEGGGLSEYPVSLARFANVNSISVVLSDTPALETGQLFYLGFRGTALVLKKTEQADFDVPAANAADTPVGGVREDAQGGALRQGGVR
;
A
#
# COMPACT_ATOMS: atom_id res chain seq x y z
N MET A 1 -34.72 -35.29 18.60
CA MET A 1 -33.25 -35.40 18.44
C MET A 1 -32.77 -34.12 17.81
N ASN A 2 -31.85 -33.46 18.50
CA ASN A 2 -31.41 -32.09 18.30
C ASN A 2 -30.60 -31.96 17.00
N ASN A 3 -30.97 -31.04 16.12
CA ASN A 3 -30.06 -30.50 15.12
C ASN A 3 -29.73 -29.06 15.52
N ASN A 4 -28.65 -28.95 16.28
CA ASN A 4 -27.98 -27.72 16.65
C ASN A 4 -27.00 -27.36 15.51
N CYS A 5 -27.25 -26.25 14.82
CA CYS A 5 -26.23 -25.57 14.02
C CYS A 5 -26.18 -24.11 14.49
N ASN A 6 -25.23 -23.86 15.36
CA ASN A 6 -24.65 -22.55 15.61
C ASN A 6 -23.93 -22.09 14.34
N ASP A 7 -24.21 -20.89 13.86
CA ASP A 7 -23.21 -20.05 13.20
C ASP A 7 -23.69 -18.60 13.24
N GLU A 8 -23.35 -17.94 14.36
CA GLU A 8 -23.40 -16.49 14.46
C GLU A 8 -22.06 -15.94 13.96
N VAL A 9 -22.01 -15.56 12.68
CA VAL A 9 -20.99 -14.67 12.13
C VAL A 9 -21.71 -13.59 11.32
N THR A 10 -22.04 -12.48 11.97
CA THR A 10 -22.41 -11.25 11.28
C THR A 10 -21.15 -10.40 11.07
N THR A 11 -20.26 -10.86 10.20
CA THR A 11 -19.35 -9.94 9.51
C THR A 11 -20.15 -9.30 8.38
N VAL A 12 -20.55 -8.05 8.59
CA VAL A 12 -21.05 -7.07 7.61
C VAL A 12 -20.83 -7.50 6.15
N ASP A 13 -21.95 -7.85 5.51
CA ASP A 13 -22.10 -8.10 4.09
C ASP A 13 -21.75 -6.80 3.33
N LEU A 14 -20.47 -6.67 2.95
CA LEU A 14 -20.06 -5.76 1.88
C LEU A 14 -20.57 -6.36 0.57
N ASN A 15 -21.83 -6.02 0.28
CA ASN A 15 -22.62 -6.41 -0.87
C ASN A 15 -21.74 -6.57 -2.12
N GLN A 16 -21.42 -7.83 -2.40
CA GLN A 16 -20.55 -8.29 -3.48
C GLN A 16 -21.32 -8.17 -4.80
N VAL A 17 -21.41 -6.95 -5.34
CA VAL A 17 -22.00 -6.70 -6.65
C VAL A 17 -21.04 -7.21 -7.72
N GLY A 18 -21.22 -8.48 -8.10
CA GLY A 18 -21.09 -8.96 -9.49
C GLY A 18 -19.74 -8.80 -10.20
N LEU A 19 -18.63 -9.22 -9.60
CA LEU A 19 -17.35 -9.33 -10.32
C LEU A 19 -17.01 -10.80 -10.54
N SER A 20 -17.22 -11.24 -11.79
CA SER A 20 -16.71 -12.51 -12.30
C SER A 20 -15.23 -12.63 -11.95
N ALA A 21 -14.80 -13.82 -11.54
CA ALA A 21 -13.46 -14.13 -11.00
C ALA A 21 -12.28 -13.95 -12.00
N GLY A 22 -12.45 -13.14 -13.06
CA GLY A 22 -11.47 -12.91 -14.11
C GLY A 22 -11.13 -11.44 -14.42
N ASP A 23 -11.80 -10.46 -13.80
CA ASP A 23 -11.57 -9.04 -14.15
C ASP A 23 -10.52 -8.39 -13.24
N GLU A 24 -9.26 -8.80 -13.45
CA GLU A 24 -8.09 -8.13 -12.87
C GLU A 24 -7.84 -6.82 -13.61
N LEU A 25 -8.58 -5.78 -13.20
CA LEU A 25 -8.55 -4.45 -13.81
C LEU A 25 -7.30 -3.67 -13.43
N ASN A 26 -6.87 -2.82 -14.35
CA ASN A 26 -5.93 -1.75 -14.05
C ASN A 26 -6.65 -0.67 -13.23
N LEU A 27 -6.10 -0.31 -12.08
CA LEU A 27 -6.72 0.66 -11.16
C LEU A 27 -6.45 2.13 -11.55
N TYR A 28 -5.82 2.39 -12.70
CA TYR A 28 -5.46 3.73 -13.18
C TYR A 28 -6.60 4.75 -13.13
N GLU A 29 -7.82 4.35 -13.48
CA GLU A 29 -9.01 5.23 -13.49
C GLU A 29 -9.48 5.60 -12.08
N TYR A 30 -9.17 4.77 -11.09
CA TYR A 30 -9.55 4.96 -9.70
C TYR A 30 -8.48 5.69 -8.87
N ILE A 31 -7.37 6.09 -9.49
CA ILE A 31 -6.33 6.89 -8.85
C ILE A 31 -6.69 8.37 -8.96
N ASP A 32 -6.68 9.04 -7.82
CA ASP A 32 -6.81 10.49 -7.72
C ASP A 32 -5.46 11.16 -8.01
N LYS A 33 -5.23 11.39 -9.30
CA LYS A 33 -3.95 11.88 -9.85
C LYS A 33 -3.58 13.29 -9.40
N ASP A 34 -4.56 14.11 -9.02
CA ASP A 34 -4.34 15.49 -8.59
C ASP A 34 -3.69 15.54 -7.20
N HIS A 35 -4.06 14.58 -6.34
CA HIS A 35 -3.55 14.45 -4.98
C HIS A 35 -2.40 13.43 -4.85
N VAL A 36 -1.75 13.05 -5.96
CA VAL A 36 -0.52 12.24 -5.93
C VAL A 36 0.67 13.14 -5.64
N TRP A 37 1.46 12.78 -4.63
CA TRP A 37 2.64 13.52 -4.24
C TRP A 37 3.74 12.59 -3.73
N GLY A 38 4.99 13.06 -3.72
CA GLY A 38 6.13 12.30 -3.23
C GLY A 38 7.06 13.07 -2.31
N LEU A 39 7.91 12.32 -1.60
CA LEU A 39 8.98 12.83 -0.75
C LEU A 39 10.34 12.50 -1.35
N ASN A 40 11.31 13.39 -1.12
CA ASN A 40 12.66 13.35 -1.73
C ASN A 40 12.64 13.39 -3.26
N LEU A 41 11.67 14.09 -3.86
CA LEU A 41 11.60 14.37 -5.30
C LEU A 41 11.89 15.85 -5.56
N ALA A 42 12.35 16.18 -6.77
CA ALA A 42 12.62 17.56 -7.18
C ALA A 42 11.43 18.49 -6.98
N ILE A 43 10.25 17.97 -7.33
CA ILE A 43 8.95 18.61 -7.14
C ILE A 43 8.06 17.52 -6.56
N PRO A 44 7.45 17.70 -5.36
CA PRO A 44 6.60 16.67 -4.76
C PRO A 44 5.48 16.20 -5.68
N GLU A 45 4.87 17.11 -6.43
CA GLU A 45 3.79 16.82 -7.38
C GLU A 45 4.25 16.10 -8.65
N SER A 46 5.56 16.04 -8.94
CA SER A 46 6.05 15.29 -10.12
C SER A 46 5.76 13.78 -9.99
N ALA A 47 5.50 13.29 -8.79
CA ALA A 47 5.04 11.92 -8.52
C ALA A 47 3.85 11.48 -9.39
N ARG A 48 2.96 12.40 -9.80
CA ARG A 48 1.84 12.08 -10.70
C ARG A 48 2.29 11.61 -12.09
N GLN A 49 3.51 11.98 -12.51
CA GLN A 49 4.03 11.70 -13.85
C GLN A 49 4.38 10.22 -14.07
N VAL A 50 4.65 9.45 -13.01
CA VAL A 50 4.84 7.99 -13.12
C VAL A 50 3.52 7.22 -13.17
N ILE A 51 2.41 7.87 -12.82
CA ILE A 51 1.07 7.28 -12.92
C ILE A 51 0.59 7.49 -14.35
N LYS A 52 0.84 6.50 -15.20
CA LYS A 52 0.52 6.54 -16.63
C LYS A 52 -0.54 5.50 -17.01
N PRO A 53 -1.26 5.69 -18.11
CA PRO A 53 -2.15 4.67 -18.63
C PRO A 53 -1.36 3.42 -19.09
N TRP A 54 -2.03 2.28 -19.16
CA TRP A 54 -1.40 0.98 -19.44
C TRP A 54 -0.62 0.92 -20.76
N ASN A 55 -1.08 1.63 -21.79
CA ASN A 55 -0.41 1.73 -23.09
C ASN A 55 0.98 2.38 -22.97
N GLU A 56 1.19 3.29 -22.01
CA GLU A 56 2.43 4.05 -21.82
C GLU A 56 3.36 3.47 -20.76
N ARG A 57 3.06 2.28 -20.23
CA ARG A 57 3.83 1.64 -19.13
C ARG A 57 5.31 1.37 -19.41
N ASN A 58 5.69 1.31 -20.69
CA ASN A 58 7.08 1.14 -21.13
C ASN A 58 7.72 2.44 -21.61
N SER A 59 7.01 3.57 -21.56
CA SER A 59 7.57 4.88 -21.95
C SER A 59 8.57 5.34 -20.90
N MET A 60 9.81 5.59 -21.35
CA MET A 60 10.92 6.08 -20.54
C MET A 60 11.16 7.59 -20.71
N GLU A 61 10.25 8.31 -21.38
CA GLU A 61 10.42 9.75 -21.64
C GLU A 61 10.22 10.60 -20.39
N VAL A 62 9.23 10.22 -19.58
CA VAL A 62 8.84 10.93 -18.37
C VAL A 62 9.12 10.04 -17.16
N TYR A 63 9.82 10.57 -16.18
CA TYR A 63 10.22 9.84 -14.98
C TYR A 63 10.29 10.79 -13.78
N VAL A 64 10.38 10.19 -12.60
CA VAL A 64 10.75 10.91 -11.38
C VAL A 64 12.10 10.41 -10.92
N GLU A 65 12.85 11.31 -10.31
CA GLU A 65 14.17 11.07 -9.76
C GLU A 65 14.22 11.61 -8.33
N SER A 66 14.97 10.93 -7.46
CA SER A 66 15.24 11.41 -6.12
C SER A 66 16.26 12.55 -6.13
N LEU A 67 16.19 13.44 -5.12
CA LEU A 67 17.06 14.62 -5.06
C LEU A 67 18.37 14.40 -4.31
N VAL A 68 18.28 13.79 -3.13
CA VAL A 68 19.37 13.80 -2.15
C VAL A 68 20.07 12.45 -2.04
N ASP A 69 19.28 11.39 -2.06
CA ASP A 69 19.72 10.03 -1.77
C ASP A 69 18.85 9.04 -2.55
N ASP A 70 19.17 7.75 -2.51
CA ASP A 70 18.52 6.73 -3.34
C ASP A 70 17.09 6.36 -2.89
N GLN A 71 16.67 6.87 -1.73
CA GLN A 71 15.38 6.59 -1.13
C GLN A 71 14.34 7.66 -1.41
N PHE A 72 13.20 7.29 -2.00
CA PHE A 72 12.09 8.22 -2.22
C PHE A 72 10.73 7.54 -2.01
N ILE A 73 9.71 8.36 -1.79
CA ILE A 73 8.37 7.91 -1.40
C ILE A 73 7.35 8.50 -2.37
N ILE A 74 6.40 7.70 -2.82
CA ILE A 74 5.28 8.12 -3.65
C ILE A 74 3.97 7.75 -2.94
N ASN A 75 3.15 8.76 -2.65
CA ASN A 75 1.86 8.62 -2.02
C ASN A 75 0.74 8.71 -3.08
N VAL A 76 -0.07 7.67 -3.17
CA VAL A 76 -1.13 7.53 -4.16
C VAL A 76 -2.48 7.33 -3.45
N PRO A 77 -3.35 8.36 -3.44
CA PRO A 77 -4.73 8.22 -3.01
C PRO A 77 -5.61 7.59 -4.12
N PHE A 78 -6.62 6.84 -3.71
CA PHE A 78 -7.66 6.29 -4.58
C PHE A 78 -8.99 7.03 -4.36
N THR A 79 -9.78 7.18 -5.43
CA THR A 79 -11.10 7.84 -5.40
C THR A 79 -12.17 6.98 -4.73
N CYS A 80 -11.97 5.66 -4.72
CA CYS A 80 -12.79 4.70 -3.99
C CYS A 80 -11.91 3.63 -3.32
N PRO A 81 -12.40 2.92 -2.30
CA PRO A 81 -11.66 1.81 -1.74
C PRO A 81 -11.40 0.74 -2.80
N CYS A 82 -10.17 0.25 -2.87
CA CYS A 82 -9.74 -0.75 -3.84
C CYS A 82 -9.17 -1.99 -3.14
N ARG A 83 -9.36 -3.16 -3.75
CA ARG A 83 -8.62 -4.37 -3.41
C ARG A 83 -7.44 -4.50 -4.37
N ILE A 84 -6.22 -4.37 -3.88
CA ILE A 84 -5.01 -4.48 -4.71
C ILE A 84 -4.51 -5.92 -4.70
N LYS A 85 -4.30 -6.48 -5.90
CA LYS A 85 -3.73 -7.81 -6.12
C LYS A 85 -2.24 -7.74 -6.43
N SER A 86 -1.82 -6.76 -7.22
CA SER A 86 -0.42 -6.59 -7.63
C SER A 86 -0.03 -5.12 -7.77
N ILE A 87 1.23 -4.83 -7.50
CA ILE A 87 1.88 -3.54 -7.76
C ILE A 87 2.75 -3.69 -9.02
N LEU A 88 2.60 -2.78 -9.97
CA LEU A 88 3.31 -2.75 -11.24
C LEU A 88 4.37 -1.65 -11.19
N LEU A 89 5.63 -1.99 -11.43
CA LEU A 89 6.74 -1.05 -11.36
C LEU A 89 7.62 -1.15 -12.60
N ASN A 90 8.05 -0.01 -13.12
CA ASN A 90 9.12 0.07 -14.11
C ASN A 90 10.20 1.06 -13.61
N PRO A 91 11.23 0.58 -12.90
CA PRO A 91 12.36 1.41 -12.46
C PRO A 91 13.35 1.73 -13.59
N GLY A 92 13.16 1.16 -14.79
CA GLY A 92 14.11 1.28 -15.89
C GLY A 92 15.31 0.34 -15.74
N ARG A 93 16.43 0.69 -16.38
CA ARG A 93 17.68 -0.08 -16.36
C ARG A 93 18.82 0.80 -15.85
N GLY A 94 19.84 0.15 -15.29
CA GLY A 94 21.07 0.80 -14.84
C GLY A 94 21.12 1.00 -13.32
N ASP A 95 22.14 1.72 -12.88
CA ASP A 95 22.53 1.86 -11.47
C ASP A 95 21.61 2.78 -10.65
N LEU A 96 20.66 3.45 -11.31
CA LEU A 96 19.64 4.31 -10.68
C LEU A 96 18.31 3.58 -10.44
N ALA A 97 18.21 2.30 -10.84
CA ALA A 97 17.00 1.51 -10.63
C ALA A 97 16.93 1.04 -9.16
N PRO A 98 15.89 1.41 -8.37
CA PRO A 98 15.75 0.91 -7.01
C PRO A 98 15.61 -0.62 -6.99
N GLN A 99 16.22 -1.27 -6.00
CA GLN A 99 16.17 -2.73 -5.83
C GLN A 99 15.24 -3.18 -4.71
N ARG A 100 14.64 -2.26 -3.95
CA ARG A 100 13.70 -2.60 -2.90
C ARG A 100 12.44 -1.74 -2.93
N CYS A 101 11.30 -2.36 -2.69
CA CYS A 101 10.01 -1.69 -2.59
C CYS A 101 9.30 -2.08 -1.29
N ARG A 102 8.87 -1.08 -0.54
CA ARG A 102 7.99 -1.21 0.63
C ARG A 102 6.69 -0.48 0.38
N ALA A 103 5.56 -1.13 0.66
CA ALA A 103 4.24 -0.53 0.51
C ALA A 103 3.51 -0.43 1.85
N TYR A 104 2.98 0.75 2.11
CA TYR A 104 2.16 1.08 3.27
C TYR A 104 0.76 1.46 2.79
N VAL A 105 -0.30 1.01 3.44
CA VAL A 105 -1.69 1.31 3.03
C VAL A 105 -2.44 2.10 4.11
N ASN A 106 -3.43 2.87 3.66
CA ASN A 106 -4.36 3.62 4.49
C ASN A 106 -3.67 4.62 5.44
N ARG A 107 -2.67 5.31 4.90
CA ARG A 107 -2.02 6.47 5.52
C ARG A 107 -2.44 7.73 4.74
N PRO A 108 -3.47 8.47 5.19
CA PRO A 108 -3.99 9.61 4.43
C PRO A 108 -2.99 10.78 4.36
N GLN A 109 -2.17 10.95 5.41
CA GLN A 109 -1.10 11.96 5.46
C GLN A 109 0.20 11.50 4.76
N GLY A 110 0.21 10.31 4.14
CA GLY A 110 1.43 9.64 3.68
C GLY A 110 2.25 9.00 4.79
N ILE A 111 3.36 8.36 4.42
CA ILE A 111 4.36 7.80 5.34
C ILE A 111 5.59 8.72 5.40
N SER A 112 6.13 8.95 6.59
CA SER A 112 7.34 9.77 6.80
C SER A 112 8.60 8.91 6.83
N PHE A 113 9.78 9.50 6.56
CA PHE A 113 11.06 8.79 6.62
C PHE A 113 11.35 8.17 7.98
N ASP A 114 11.04 8.86 9.09
CA ASP A 114 11.20 8.32 10.44
C ASP A 114 10.39 7.02 10.67
N GLU A 115 9.16 6.95 10.14
CA GLU A 115 8.32 5.74 10.26
C GLU A 115 8.86 4.59 9.41
N VAL A 116 9.38 4.92 8.23
CA VAL A 116 10.03 3.96 7.33
C VAL A 116 11.28 3.40 8.01
N GLU A 117 12.12 4.27 8.59
CA GLU A 117 13.35 3.90 9.29
C GLU A 117 13.06 3.05 10.52
N ALA A 118 12.12 3.46 11.35
CA ALA A 118 11.69 2.71 12.55
C ALA A 118 11.24 1.29 12.23
N THR A 119 10.78 1.04 10.99
CA THR A 119 10.40 -0.30 10.55
C THR A 119 11.49 -1.06 9.80
N SER A 120 12.41 -0.37 9.12
CA SER A 120 13.59 -1.03 8.54
C SER A 120 14.64 -1.38 9.60
N ALA A 121 14.61 -0.73 10.76
CA ALA A 121 15.51 -1.03 11.84
C ALA A 121 15.36 -2.51 12.26
N PRO A 122 16.45 -3.31 12.23
CA PRO A 122 16.40 -4.64 12.80
C PRO A 122 16.05 -4.49 14.27
N GLU A 123 15.02 -5.21 14.74
CA GLU A 123 14.77 -5.41 16.17
C GLU A 123 16.11 -5.84 16.78
N ALA A 124 16.73 -4.95 17.57
CA ALA A 124 18.03 -5.21 18.15
C ALA A 124 17.95 -6.57 18.87
N PRO A 125 18.92 -7.50 18.67
CA PRO A 125 18.89 -8.76 19.39
C PRO A 125 18.85 -8.42 20.87
N SER A 126 17.73 -8.73 21.53
CA SER A 126 17.54 -8.49 22.95
C SER A 126 18.71 -9.13 23.69
N LEU A 127 19.62 -8.30 24.20
CA LEU A 127 20.74 -8.78 25.00
C LEU A 127 20.15 -9.65 26.13
N PRO A 128 20.62 -10.89 26.33
CA PRO A 128 20.15 -11.70 27.46
C PRO A 128 20.39 -10.91 28.76
N PRO A 129 19.45 -10.94 29.72
CA PRO A 129 19.63 -10.25 30.99
C PRO A 129 20.95 -10.70 31.64
N PRO A 130 21.74 -9.79 32.23
CA PRO A 130 23.00 -10.16 32.85
C PRO A 130 22.74 -11.19 33.96
N PRO A 131 23.57 -12.24 34.08
CA PRO A 131 23.40 -13.23 35.13
C PRO A 131 23.49 -12.55 36.51
N PRO A 132 22.67 -12.95 37.49
CA PRO A 132 22.76 -12.40 38.84
C PRO A 132 24.15 -12.68 39.39
N THR A 133 24.89 -11.62 39.70
CA THR A 133 26.20 -11.71 40.33
C THR A 133 26.01 -12.16 41.78
N SER A 134 26.15 -13.45 42.04
CA SER A 134 26.18 -13.97 43.40
C SER A 134 27.48 -13.57 44.08
N LEU A 135 27.42 -12.53 44.91
CA LEU A 135 28.49 -12.12 45.81
C LEU A 135 28.53 -13.07 47.02
N ALA A 136 29.01 -14.30 46.82
CA ALA A 136 29.29 -15.22 47.92
C ALA A 136 30.76 -15.06 48.33
N GLY A 137 30.97 -14.37 49.44
CA GLY A 137 32.28 -14.19 50.04
C GLY A 137 32.90 -15.51 50.50
N ASN A 138 34.22 -15.56 50.45
CA ASN A 138 34.97 -16.36 51.42
C ASN A 138 36.31 -15.68 51.73
N LEU A 139 36.44 -15.20 52.97
CA LEU A 139 37.64 -14.68 53.59
C LEU A 139 38.22 -15.75 54.50
N SER A 140 39.36 -16.33 54.15
CA SER A 140 40.32 -17.00 55.06
C SER A 140 41.40 -17.73 54.23
N ARG A 141 42.68 -17.87 54.60
CA ARG A 141 43.64 -17.20 55.48
C ARG A 141 45.00 -17.82 55.11
N LEU A 142 46.06 -16.98 54.99
CA LEU A 142 47.52 -17.21 55.04
C LEU A 142 48.16 -18.60 54.86
N THR A 143 49.25 -18.68 54.07
CA THR A 143 50.62 -19.01 54.54
C THR A 143 51.69 -18.81 53.44
N VAL A 144 52.86 -18.31 53.86
CA VAL A 144 54.08 -17.96 53.11
C VAL A 144 55.02 -19.15 52.92
N SER A 145 55.78 -19.15 51.81
CA SER A 145 57.20 -19.59 51.61
C SER A 145 57.35 -20.26 50.23
N ALA A 146 58.46 -20.25 49.49
CA ALA A 146 59.63 -19.39 49.31
C ALA A 146 60.37 -19.96 48.06
N SER A 147 60.94 -19.07 47.23
CA SER A 147 62.15 -19.25 46.39
C SER A 147 62.24 -20.39 45.34
N SER A 148 62.48 -20.03 44.07
CA SER A 148 63.82 -20.11 43.41
C SER A 148 63.78 -20.12 41.86
N PHE A 149 64.81 -19.50 41.26
CA PHE A 149 65.45 -19.78 39.95
C PHE A 149 64.99 -19.11 38.63
N ALA A 150 65.61 -17.93 38.32
CA ALA A 150 66.42 -17.49 37.14
C ALA A 150 66.12 -17.94 35.67
N PRO A 151 66.74 -17.33 34.61
CA PRO A 151 67.10 -15.93 34.32
C PRO A 151 66.67 -15.45 32.89
N SER A 152 67.05 -14.21 32.56
CA SER A 152 66.76 -13.34 31.40
C SER A 152 67.18 -13.81 30.00
N SER A 153 66.46 -13.35 28.96
CA SER A 153 67.06 -12.83 27.70
C SER A 153 66.04 -12.11 26.78
N SER A 154 66.20 -10.79 26.68
CA SER A 154 66.27 -9.93 25.47
C SER A 154 65.23 -10.01 24.32
N THR A 155 64.70 -8.80 24.02
CA THR A 155 64.42 -8.25 22.68
C THR A 155 63.12 -8.69 21.97
N GLU A 156 62.10 -7.84 21.97
CA GLU A 156 61.79 -6.94 20.83
C GLU A 156 60.40 -6.31 21.02
N GLN A 157 60.37 -4.99 21.20
CA GLN A 157 59.15 -4.19 21.13
C GLN A 157 58.74 -4.04 19.67
N ARG A 158 57.51 -4.45 19.34
CA ARG A 158 56.80 -3.98 18.14
C ARG A 158 55.46 -3.38 18.57
N PRO A 159 55.20 -2.09 18.30
CA PRO A 159 53.92 -1.48 18.61
C PRO A 159 52.85 -2.03 17.67
N ALA A 160 51.70 -2.41 18.23
CA ALA A 160 50.48 -2.64 17.47
C ALA A 160 50.04 -1.30 16.86
N PRO A 161 49.75 -1.23 15.55
CA PRO A 161 49.19 -0.01 14.99
C PRO A 161 47.73 0.13 15.42
N GLU A 162 47.47 1.32 15.96
CA GLU A 162 46.18 1.89 16.29
C GLU A 162 45.42 2.23 14.99
N GLN A 163 44.15 1.80 14.95
CA GLN A 163 42.97 2.49 14.39
C GLN A 163 42.76 2.75 12.89
N GLN A 164 41.47 2.52 12.54
CA GLN A 164 40.70 3.07 11.41
C GLN A 164 41.06 2.41 10.06
N HIS A 165 40.20 1.62 9.40
CA HIS A 165 38.88 2.00 8.90
C HIS A 165 37.81 0.95 9.22
N TYR A 166 36.70 1.42 9.79
CA TYR A 166 35.43 0.69 9.84
C TYR A 166 34.80 0.77 8.45
N VAL A 167 35.03 -0.25 7.62
CA VAL A 167 34.09 -0.58 6.56
C VAL A 167 33.20 -1.69 7.09
N SER A 168 32.23 -1.31 7.94
CA SER A 168 30.99 -2.06 7.88
C SER A 168 30.43 -1.78 6.51
N ALA A 169 30.70 -2.70 5.58
CA ALA A 169 29.71 -2.98 4.57
C ALA A 169 28.44 -3.32 5.37
N SER A 170 27.59 -2.31 5.58
CA SER A 170 26.15 -2.51 5.72
C SER A 170 25.70 -3.13 4.41
N SER A 171 26.03 -4.41 4.26
CA SER A 171 25.35 -5.31 3.37
C SER A 171 23.94 -5.33 3.93
N SER A 172 23.09 -4.48 3.36
CA SER A 172 21.65 -4.52 3.48
C SER A 172 21.26 -5.93 3.08
N SER A 173 21.26 -6.82 4.07
CA SER A 173 20.90 -8.21 3.88
C SER A 173 19.49 -8.21 3.30
N ASN A 174 19.28 -9.01 2.26
CA ASN A 174 18.01 -9.36 1.64
C ASN A 174 17.01 -10.00 2.64
N ARG A 175 16.80 -9.38 3.80
CA ARG A 175 15.79 -9.76 4.78
C ARG A 175 14.55 -8.96 4.45
N ALA A 176 13.49 -9.66 4.07
CA ALA A 176 12.18 -9.05 4.05
C ALA A 176 11.90 -8.49 5.46
N GLY A 177 11.57 -7.20 5.56
CA GLY A 177 11.13 -6.59 6.80
C GLY A 177 9.90 -7.33 7.33
N SER A 178 9.68 -7.33 8.63
CA SER A 178 8.46 -7.93 9.22
C SER A 178 7.24 -7.18 8.68
N VAL A 179 6.51 -7.76 7.73
CA VAL A 179 5.26 -7.20 7.22
C VAL A 179 4.17 -7.32 8.28
N GLY A 180 3.32 -6.29 8.40
CA GLY A 180 2.25 -6.24 9.40
C GLY A 180 0.89 -5.87 8.82
N GLY A 181 -0.16 -5.97 9.64
CA GLY A 181 -1.50 -5.53 9.27
C GLY A 181 -1.61 -4.01 9.13
N PRO A 182 -2.70 -3.47 8.55
CA PRO A 182 -2.96 -2.04 8.52
C PRO A 182 -2.94 -1.45 9.94
N GLY A 183 -2.33 -0.27 10.12
CA GLY A 183 -2.25 0.42 11.42
C GLY A 183 -1.16 -0.09 12.38
N THR A 184 -0.44 -1.17 12.06
CA THR A 184 0.64 -1.71 12.92
C THR A 184 1.96 -0.92 12.84
N GLY A 185 1.99 0.19 12.10
CA GLY A 185 3.24 0.89 11.75
C GLY A 185 4.05 0.19 10.66
N LYS A 186 3.92 -1.14 10.54
CA LYS A 186 4.69 -1.96 9.61
C LYS A 186 4.23 -1.86 8.16
N PRO A 187 5.13 -2.11 7.17
CA PRO A 187 4.74 -2.20 5.77
C PRO A 187 3.82 -3.40 5.58
N GLN A 188 2.85 -3.26 4.69
CA GLN A 188 1.96 -4.36 4.31
C GLN A 188 2.58 -5.23 3.19
N ALA A 189 3.53 -4.68 2.44
CA ALA A 189 4.39 -5.45 1.54
C ALA A 189 5.82 -4.92 1.60
N ASP A 190 6.79 -5.82 1.53
CA ASP A 190 8.22 -5.52 1.48
C ASP A 190 8.86 -6.62 0.61
N PHE A 191 9.47 -6.22 -0.49
CA PHE A 191 10.05 -7.15 -1.46
C PHE A 191 11.21 -6.50 -2.23
N ALA A 192 12.14 -7.34 -2.67
CA ALA A 192 13.17 -6.95 -3.61
C ALA A 192 12.59 -6.87 -5.03
N LEU A 193 13.05 -5.88 -5.78
CA LEU A 193 12.72 -5.65 -7.18
C LEU A 193 13.64 -6.49 -8.06
N LEU A 194 13.10 -6.99 -9.17
CA LEU A 194 13.83 -7.79 -10.15
C LEU A 194 14.81 -6.92 -10.94
N GLU A 195 16.05 -7.38 -11.03
CA GLU A 195 17.06 -6.82 -11.91
C GLU A 195 16.79 -7.23 -13.37
N GLY A 196 16.98 -6.31 -14.33
CA GLY A 196 16.77 -6.59 -15.77
C GLY A 196 15.98 -5.50 -16.50
N GLY A 197 15.31 -4.65 -15.72
CA GLY A 197 14.58 -3.47 -16.18
C GLY A 197 13.37 -3.75 -17.07
N GLY A 198 12.52 -2.74 -17.17
CA GLY A 198 11.18 -2.87 -17.77
C GLY A 198 10.09 -3.08 -16.72
N LEU A 199 8.88 -3.32 -17.19
CA LEU A 199 7.72 -3.49 -16.33
C LEU A 199 7.72 -4.85 -15.62
N SER A 200 7.67 -4.82 -14.29
CA SER A 200 7.54 -6.00 -13.44
C SER A 200 6.26 -5.91 -12.59
N GLU A 201 5.61 -7.05 -12.40
CA GLU A 201 4.40 -7.19 -11.58
C GLU A 201 4.73 -7.93 -10.28
N TYR A 202 4.43 -7.30 -9.15
CA TYR A 202 4.69 -7.82 -7.81
C TYR A 202 3.36 -8.13 -7.11
N PRO A 203 3.00 -9.42 -6.96
CA PRO A 203 1.77 -9.79 -6.27
C PRO A 203 1.86 -9.44 -4.79
N VAL A 204 0.75 -8.98 -4.22
CA VAL A 204 0.64 -8.61 -2.80
C VAL A 204 -0.42 -9.45 -2.09
N SER A 205 -0.38 -9.44 -0.75
CA SER A 205 -1.35 -10.18 0.05
C SER A 205 -2.73 -9.55 -0.05
N LEU A 206 -3.66 -10.23 -0.73
CA LEU A 206 -5.04 -9.77 -0.86
C LEU A 206 -5.74 -9.49 0.48
N ALA A 207 -5.30 -10.12 1.59
CA ALA A 207 -5.84 -9.87 2.92
C ALA A 207 -5.38 -8.51 3.48
N ARG A 208 -4.11 -8.13 3.27
CA ARG A 208 -3.57 -6.84 3.74
C ARG A 208 -3.94 -5.68 2.83
N PHE A 209 -4.28 -5.97 1.57
CA PHE A 209 -4.66 -5.01 0.55
C PHE A 209 -6.13 -5.16 0.13
N ALA A 210 -6.99 -5.63 1.04
CA ALA A 210 -8.41 -5.86 0.75
C ALA A 210 -9.23 -4.57 0.59
N ASN A 211 -8.89 -3.54 1.37
CA ASN A 211 -9.64 -2.29 1.47
C ASN A 211 -8.65 -1.11 1.55
N VAL A 212 -8.14 -0.68 0.40
CA VAL A 212 -7.10 0.33 0.27
C VAL A 212 -7.70 1.63 -0.25
N ASN A 213 -7.62 2.69 0.56
CA ASN A 213 -8.01 4.05 0.20
C ASN A 213 -6.80 4.91 -0.22
N SER A 214 -5.63 4.63 0.33
CA SER A 214 -4.37 5.25 -0.08
C SER A 214 -3.23 4.24 0.05
N ILE A 215 -2.20 4.39 -0.77
CA ILE A 215 -0.99 3.59 -0.73
C ILE A 215 0.25 4.48 -0.83
N SER A 216 1.22 4.25 0.05
CA SER A 216 2.53 4.88 0.03
C SER A 216 3.57 3.84 -0.37
N VAL A 217 4.27 4.09 -1.47
CA VAL A 217 5.32 3.22 -1.99
C VAL A 217 6.66 3.85 -1.72
N VAL A 218 7.52 3.15 -1.00
CA VAL A 218 8.90 3.54 -0.68
C VAL A 218 9.83 2.70 -1.54
N LEU A 219 10.69 3.37 -2.29
CA LEU A 219 11.70 2.78 -3.15
C LEU A 219 13.09 3.13 -2.62
N SER A 220 14.01 2.18 -2.60
CA SER A 220 15.37 2.34 -2.08
C SER A 220 16.31 1.25 -2.63
N ASP A 221 17.56 1.27 -2.15
CA ASP A 221 18.59 0.26 -2.41
C ASP A 221 18.97 0.28 -3.89
N THR A 222 19.37 1.44 -4.41
CA THR A 222 19.89 1.54 -5.79
C THR A 222 21.35 1.09 -5.83
N PRO A 223 21.83 0.51 -6.94
CA PRO A 223 23.24 0.13 -7.08
C PRO A 223 24.22 1.29 -6.91
N ALA A 224 23.85 2.48 -7.39
CA ALA A 224 24.68 3.68 -7.29
C ALA A 224 24.71 4.27 -5.86
N LEU A 225 23.68 4.01 -5.05
CA LEU A 225 23.48 4.62 -3.72
C LEU A 225 23.46 6.16 -3.71
N GLU A 226 23.24 6.79 -4.87
CA GLU A 226 23.23 8.25 -5.01
C GLU A 226 21.80 8.75 -5.26
N THR A 227 21.20 8.38 -6.38
CA THR A 227 19.82 8.72 -6.71
C THR A 227 19.08 7.51 -7.28
N GLY A 228 17.76 7.55 -7.16
CA GLY A 228 16.86 6.54 -7.70
C GLY A 228 15.89 7.17 -8.68
N GLN A 229 15.52 6.41 -9.72
CA GLN A 229 14.53 6.84 -10.71
C GLN A 229 13.39 5.82 -10.87
N LEU A 230 12.23 6.32 -11.30
CA LEU A 230 11.06 5.51 -11.60
C LEU A 230 10.34 6.06 -12.83
N PHE A 231 9.99 5.17 -13.76
CA PHE A 231 9.30 5.53 -15.02
C PHE A 231 7.81 5.20 -15.00
N TYR A 232 7.40 4.19 -14.24
CA TYR A 232 6.01 3.76 -14.15
C TYR A 232 5.69 3.17 -12.77
N LEU A 233 4.54 3.58 -12.22
CA LEU A 233 3.89 2.98 -11.07
C LEU A 233 2.42 2.73 -11.41
N GLY A 234 1.95 1.50 -11.22
CA GLY A 234 0.56 1.13 -11.42
C GLY A 234 0.09 0.08 -10.43
N PHE A 235 -1.22 -0.12 -10.37
CA PHE A 235 -1.84 -1.10 -9.47
C PHE A 235 -2.87 -1.92 -10.23
N ARG A 236 -2.90 -3.22 -9.95
CA ARG A 236 -3.87 -4.14 -10.52
C ARG A 236 -4.74 -4.73 -9.42
N GLY A 237 -6.04 -4.82 -9.66
CA GLY A 237 -6.98 -5.29 -8.65
C GLY A 237 -8.43 -4.99 -9.01
N THR A 238 -9.21 -4.68 -7.99
CA THR A 238 -10.66 -4.49 -8.11
C THR A 238 -11.08 -3.26 -7.32
N ALA A 239 -11.82 -2.34 -7.95
CA ALA A 239 -12.43 -1.21 -7.26
C ALA A 239 -13.69 -1.65 -6.50
N LEU A 240 -13.79 -1.30 -5.22
CA LEU A 240 -14.94 -1.60 -4.37
C LEU A 240 -15.94 -0.44 -4.46
N VAL A 241 -16.46 -0.20 -5.67
CA VAL A 241 -17.42 0.89 -5.90
C VAL A 241 -18.65 0.64 -5.02
N LEU A 242 -18.81 1.49 -4.02
CA LEU A 242 -20.08 1.65 -3.33
C LEU A 242 -21.02 2.22 -4.37
N LYS A 243 -21.91 1.39 -4.95
CA LYS A 243 -23.07 1.92 -5.66
C LYS A 243 -23.78 2.85 -4.67
N LYS A 244 -23.61 4.16 -4.82
CA LYS A 244 -24.64 5.10 -4.42
C LYS A 244 -25.87 4.56 -5.10
N THR A 245 -26.85 4.14 -4.33
CA THR A 245 -28.18 3.87 -4.85
C THR A 245 -28.57 5.17 -5.53
N GLU A 246 -28.35 5.25 -6.85
CA GLU A 246 -29.25 6.00 -7.69
C GLU A 246 -30.58 5.41 -7.33
N GLN A 247 -31.27 6.15 -6.46
CA GLN A 247 -32.69 6.06 -6.26
C GLN A 247 -33.23 5.99 -7.66
N ALA A 248 -33.49 4.76 -8.12
CA ALA A 248 -34.13 4.51 -9.39
C ALA A 248 -35.30 5.47 -9.34
N ASP A 249 -35.29 6.41 -10.28
CA ASP A 249 -36.43 7.23 -10.60
C ASP A 249 -37.56 6.22 -10.87
N PHE A 250 -38.28 5.90 -9.80
CA PHE A 250 -39.46 5.08 -9.82
C PHE A 250 -40.52 6.05 -10.32
N ASP A 251 -40.46 6.35 -11.61
CA ASP A 251 -41.62 6.80 -12.34
C ASP A 251 -42.62 5.65 -12.20
N VAL A 252 -43.47 5.76 -11.18
CA VAL A 252 -44.66 4.95 -11.07
C VAL A 252 -45.56 5.46 -12.20
N PRO A 253 -45.75 4.74 -13.31
CA PRO A 253 -46.80 5.11 -14.23
C PRO A 253 -48.10 4.97 -13.44
N ALA A 254 -48.70 6.10 -13.08
CA ALA A 254 -50.00 6.13 -12.45
C ALA A 254 -50.96 5.37 -13.38
N ALA A 255 -51.37 4.18 -12.95
CA ALA A 255 -52.41 3.43 -13.61
C ALA A 255 -53.70 4.24 -13.51
N ASN A 256 -54.01 5.01 -14.56
CA ASN A 256 -55.32 5.61 -14.77
C ASN A 256 -56.31 4.47 -15.06
N ALA A 257 -56.70 3.75 -14.01
CA ALA A 257 -57.80 2.82 -13.98
C ALA A 257 -59.02 3.54 -13.37
N ALA A 258 -59.58 4.47 -14.13
CA ALA A 258 -60.92 5.05 -14.01
C ALA A 258 -61.09 5.89 -15.27
N ASP A 259 -61.87 5.51 -16.27
CA ASP A 259 -63.33 5.46 -16.21
C ASP A 259 -63.80 4.62 -17.41
N THR A 260 -64.47 3.50 -17.15
CA THR A 260 -65.26 2.81 -18.18
C THR A 260 -66.66 3.40 -18.13
N PRO A 261 -67.12 4.20 -19.10
CA PRO A 261 -68.49 4.66 -19.10
C PRO A 261 -69.43 3.48 -19.43
N VAL A 262 -70.19 3.05 -18.43
CA VAL A 262 -71.30 2.10 -18.59
C VAL A 262 -72.39 2.78 -19.42
N GLY A 263 -72.71 2.19 -20.56
CA GLY A 263 -73.78 2.65 -21.42
C GLY A 263 -75.16 2.36 -20.81
N GLY A 264 -76.02 3.39 -20.88
CA GLY A 264 -77.46 3.21 -21.05
C GLY A 264 -78.34 3.71 -19.91
N VAL A 265 -78.88 4.93 -20.06
CA VAL A 265 -80.33 5.16 -19.96
C VAL A 265 -80.72 6.20 -21.01
N ARG A 266 -81.70 5.83 -21.84
CA ARG A 266 -82.34 6.66 -22.85
C ARG A 266 -83.57 7.25 -22.18
N GLU A 267 -83.56 8.56 -21.93
CA GLU A 267 -84.73 9.30 -21.48
C GLU A 267 -85.14 10.29 -22.57
N ASP A 268 -86.19 9.90 -23.29
CA ASP A 268 -86.95 10.72 -24.21
C ASP A 268 -87.76 11.78 -23.42
N ALA A 269 -87.50 13.07 -23.63
CA ALA A 269 -88.49 14.15 -23.40
C ALA A 269 -88.07 15.50 -24.03
N GLN A 270 -88.61 15.76 -25.22
CA GLN A 270 -89.45 16.93 -25.54
C GLN A 270 -88.97 18.35 -25.16
N GLY A 271 -88.74 19.19 -26.19
CA GLY A 271 -89.23 20.59 -26.16
C GLY A 271 -88.34 21.70 -26.74
N GLY A 272 -88.52 22.00 -28.04
CA GLY A 272 -88.86 23.37 -28.46
C GLY A 272 -87.76 24.37 -28.90
N ALA A 273 -88.12 25.08 -29.99
CA ALA A 273 -87.62 26.37 -30.51
C ALA A 273 -86.38 26.34 -31.44
N LEU A 274 -86.55 26.34 -32.76
CA LEU A 274 -86.86 27.45 -33.70
C LEU A 274 -85.67 28.37 -34.06
N ARG A 275 -85.38 28.39 -35.37
CA ARG A 275 -84.86 29.49 -36.22
C ARG A 275 -83.36 29.79 -36.14
N GLN A 276 -82.68 30.23 -37.19
CA GLN A 276 -82.78 30.19 -38.67
C GLN A 276 -81.50 30.90 -39.15
N GLY A 277 -80.95 30.49 -40.30
CA GLY A 277 -80.00 31.29 -41.09
C GLY A 277 -78.53 31.01 -40.78
N GLY A 278 -77.63 30.82 -41.74
CA GLY A 278 -77.72 31.08 -43.18
C GLY A 278 -76.30 31.36 -43.65
N VAL A 279 -75.86 30.56 -44.61
CA VAL A 279 -74.56 30.58 -45.27
C VAL A 279 -74.31 31.96 -45.91
N ARG A 280 -73.10 32.49 -45.74
CA ARG A 280 -72.21 32.94 -46.84
C ARG A 280 -70.87 33.44 -46.31
#